data_AF-A0AAE1MMB8-F1
#
_entry.id   AF-A0AAE1MMB8-F1
#
_cell.length_a   1.000
_cell.length_b   1.000
_cell.length_c   1.000
_cell.angle_alpha   90.00
_cell.angle_beta   90.00
_cell.angle_gamma   90.00
#
_symmetry.space_group_name_H-M   'P 1'
#
loop_
_entity.id
_entity.type
_entity.pdbx_description
1 polymer ?
#
loop_
_entity_poly.entity_id
_entity_poly.type
_entity_poly.pdbx_seq_one_letter_code
_entity_poly.pdbx_strand_id
1 'polypeptide(L)'
;MVSQAYHPPHFVLFPMIAQGHIIPMMDIARLLAQRGVIVTIFTTPINASRFDSVLSRALHQSCLPIRIVHLQFPCKEVGLPEGCENLDMVSIDNIDVIFNFFDGIKMLQVQAEELFEELTPQPNCIISDMGFPWTIHIAQKQGIPRIAFHGFSCFCLHCSHKICTSKILESVISESEFFAVPDIPHHIEVNKTQIPVKMEHERAKEFNEQMVDAETRSYGVIINTFEELEGDYVKDFKKEKNEKVWCIGPVSLCNKDELDKAQRGNKASINEKLCLEWLDSQQPQSVIYVCLGSLCNLVHCQLAELALAMEASKKPFIWAIRGGDRLQDLENWIKEDGFEERIRGRGILIRGWAPQVLILSHPSIGGFITHCGWNSTIEGISAGVPLVTWPLFADQFLNEKLVCQVLKIGVSVGAEVPMKWGEEEKMGALVKKEDIERAICMVMEEGDEESEERRRKAKELGEMAKKAVENGGSSHRNISLLIEDIMQQAKASNSTRL
;
A
#
# COMPACT_ATOMS: atom_id res chain seq x y z
N MET A 1 -13.31 19.61 -43.66
CA MET A 1 -12.58 19.34 -42.41
C MET A 1 -13.55 18.61 -41.49
N VAL A 2 -13.47 17.28 -41.45
CA VAL A 2 -14.25 16.49 -40.50
C VAL A 2 -13.55 16.65 -39.16
N SER A 3 -14.23 17.20 -38.15
CA SER A 3 -13.67 17.25 -36.80
C SER A 3 -13.39 15.81 -36.36
N GLN A 4 -12.13 15.47 -36.12
CA GLN A 4 -11.80 14.22 -35.42
C GLN A 4 -12.57 14.25 -34.10
N ALA A 5 -13.60 13.40 -33.98
CA ALA A 5 -14.29 13.18 -32.72
C ALA A 5 -13.24 12.65 -31.76
N TYR A 6 -12.81 13.50 -30.82
CA TYR A 6 -11.81 13.14 -29.84
C TYR A 6 -12.49 12.20 -28.86
N HIS A 7 -12.28 10.90 -29.03
CA HIS A 7 -12.75 9.92 -28.06
C HIS A 7 -12.02 10.17 -26.74
N PRO A 8 -12.73 10.09 -25.58
CA PRO A 8 -12.09 10.20 -24.28
C PRO A 8 -10.97 9.15 -24.15
N PRO A 9 -9.83 9.48 -23.50
CA PRO A 9 -8.79 8.50 -23.22
C PRO A 9 -9.37 7.29 -22.48
N HIS A 10 -8.94 6.07 -22.82
CA HIS A 10 -9.38 4.85 -22.15
C HIS A 10 -8.20 4.10 -21.54
N PHE A 11 -8.13 4.04 -20.21
CA PHE A 11 -7.05 3.38 -19.47
C PHE A 11 -7.58 2.10 -18.83
N VAL A 12 -6.79 1.03 -18.92
CA VAL A 12 -7.11 -0.27 -18.32
C VAL A 12 -6.22 -0.52 -17.12
N LEU A 13 -6.80 -0.87 -15.97
CA LEU A 13 -6.12 -1.07 -14.70
C LEU A 13 -6.14 -2.54 -14.29
N PHE A 14 -4.97 -3.08 -13.93
CA PHE A 14 -4.80 -4.44 -13.38
C PHE A 14 -4.18 -4.35 -11.96
N PRO A 15 -4.99 -4.14 -10.91
CA PRO A 15 -4.51 -4.16 -9.52
C PRO A 15 -4.17 -5.57 -9.06
N MET A 16 -2.98 -5.77 -8.48
CA MET A 16 -2.66 -7.03 -7.77
C MET A 16 -3.76 -7.35 -6.77
N ILE A 17 -4.08 -8.63 -6.66
CA ILE A 17 -5.23 -9.11 -5.90
C ILE A 17 -4.89 -9.24 -4.40
N ALA A 18 -4.51 -8.11 -3.82
CA ALA A 18 -4.15 -7.89 -2.43
C ALA A 18 -4.65 -6.50 -2.01
N GLN A 19 -5.13 -6.35 -0.77
CA GLN A 19 -5.76 -5.09 -0.30
C GLN A 19 -4.82 -3.87 -0.42
N GLY A 20 -3.53 -4.06 -0.15
CA GLY A 20 -2.51 -3.01 -0.31
C GLY A 20 -2.31 -2.50 -1.74
N HIS A 21 -2.83 -3.19 -2.75
CA HIS A 21 -2.66 -2.82 -4.16
C HIS A 21 -3.98 -2.40 -4.80
N ILE A 22 -5.05 -3.16 -4.54
CA ILE A 22 -6.37 -2.86 -5.12
C ILE A 22 -6.94 -1.55 -4.58
N ILE A 23 -6.80 -1.25 -3.28
CA ILE A 23 -7.33 0.00 -2.70
C ILE A 23 -6.72 1.25 -3.35
N PRO A 24 -5.38 1.45 -3.37
CA PRO A 24 -4.81 2.62 -4.03
C PRO A 24 -5.08 2.63 -5.54
N MET A 25 -5.17 1.47 -6.20
CA MET A 25 -5.53 1.43 -7.63
C MET A 25 -6.99 1.87 -7.88
N MET A 26 -7.92 1.57 -6.98
CA MET A 26 -9.30 2.08 -7.03
C MET A 26 -9.34 3.61 -6.84
N ASP A 27 -8.51 4.14 -5.94
CA ASP A 27 -8.35 5.59 -5.78
C ASP A 27 -7.75 6.24 -7.04
N ILE A 28 -6.75 5.61 -7.67
CA ILE A 28 -6.15 6.04 -8.94
C ILE A 28 -7.21 6.03 -10.06
N ALA A 29 -8.03 4.98 -10.13
CA ALA A 29 -9.13 4.88 -11.10
C ALA A 29 -10.09 6.05 -10.97
N ARG A 30 -10.47 6.43 -9.74
CA ARG A 30 -11.32 7.60 -9.47
C ARG A 30 -10.65 8.90 -9.90
N LEU A 31 -9.38 9.09 -9.57
CA LEU A 31 -8.62 10.29 -9.93
C LEU A 31 -8.50 10.46 -11.45
N LEU A 32 -8.25 9.38 -12.19
CA LEU A 32 -8.24 9.38 -13.66
C LEU A 32 -9.63 9.67 -14.23
N ALA A 33 -10.67 9.01 -13.71
CA ALA A 33 -12.04 9.19 -14.16
C ALA A 33 -12.55 10.62 -13.94
N GLN A 34 -12.13 11.28 -12.85
CA GLN A 34 -12.40 12.71 -12.59
C GLN A 34 -11.78 13.65 -13.65
N ARG A 35 -10.81 13.17 -14.43
CA ARG A 35 -10.23 13.88 -15.58
C ARG A 35 -10.90 13.55 -16.92
N GLY A 36 -11.99 12.79 -16.89
CA GLY A 36 -12.70 12.36 -18.10
C GLY A 36 -12.05 11.17 -18.82
N VAL A 37 -11.12 10.46 -18.16
CA VAL A 37 -10.57 9.19 -18.68
C VAL A 37 -11.60 8.09 -18.44
N ILE A 38 -11.96 7.32 -19.46
CA ILE A 38 -12.68 6.06 -19.28
C ILE A 38 -11.72 5.09 -18.59
N VAL A 39 -12.13 4.49 -17.48
CA VAL A 39 -11.28 3.55 -16.75
C VAL A 39 -11.96 2.18 -16.72
N THR A 40 -11.25 1.14 -17.17
CA THR A 40 -11.72 -0.24 -17.02
C THR A 40 -10.79 -0.99 -16.08
N ILE A 41 -11.33 -1.57 -15.01
CA ILE A 41 -10.56 -2.29 -14.00
C ILE A 41 -10.80 -3.78 -14.19
N PHE A 42 -9.73 -4.54 -14.37
CA PHE A 42 -9.75 -5.99 -14.42
C PHE A 42 -9.50 -6.53 -13.03
N THR A 43 -10.48 -7.22 -12.46
CA THR A 43 -10.38 -7.85 -11.14
C THR A 43 -11.31 -9.04 -11.07
N THR A 44 -11.36 -9.73 -9.94
CA THR A 44 -12.19 -10.93 -9.77
C THR A 44 -13.51 -10.58 -9.03
N PRO A 45 -14.56 -11.41 -9.14
CA PRO A 45 -15.87 -11.11 -8.53
C PRO A 45 -15.82 -10.81 -7.03
N ILE A 46 -15.06 -11.60 -6.24
CA ILE A 46 -14.97 -11.38 -4.79
C ILE A 46 -14.28 -10.05 -4.50
N ASN A 47 -13.27 -9.69 -5.27
CA ASN A 47 -12.55 -8.43 -5.10
C ASN A 47 -13.37 -7.22 -5.55
N ALA A 48 -14.13 -7.32 -6.64
CA ALA A 48 -15.06 -6.28 -7.06
C ALA A 48 -16.11 -5.99 -5.98
N SER A 49 -16.68 -7.05 -5.38
CA SER A 49 -17.74 -6.93 -4.36
C SER A 49 -17.31 -6.13 -3.12
N ARG A 50 -16.01 -6.16 -2.77
CA ARG A 50 -15.46 -5.38 -1.65
C ARG A 50 -15.58 -3.87 -1.89
N PHE A 51 -15.74 -3.42 -3.13
CA PHE A 51 -15.85 -2.02 -3.51
C PHE A 51 -17.23 -1.63 -4.04
N ASP A 52 -18.25 -2.49 -3.94
CA ASP A 52 -19.58 -2.25 -4.52
C ASP A 52 -20.18 -0.89 -4.11
N SER A 53 -20.05 -0.53 -2.82
CA SER A 53 -20.57 0.74 -2.31
C SER A 53 -19.86 1.94 -2.91
N VAL A 54 -18.53 1.89 -2.99
CA VAL A 54 -17.67 2.95 -3.54
C VAL A 54 -17.90 3.09 -5.05
N LEU A 55 -17.93 1.97 -5.78
CA LEU A 55 -18.17 1.94 -7.21
C LEU A 55 -19.58 2.42 -7.55
N SER A 56 -20.60 2.00 -6.79
CA SER A 56 -21.98 2.46 -6.97
C SER A 56 -22.09 3.98 -6.80
N ARG A 57 -21.40 4.57 -5.81
CA ARG A 57 -21.36 6.04 -5.66
C ARG A 57 -20.62 6.71 -6.82
N ALA A 58 -19.46 6.18 -7.20
CA ALA A 58 -18.69 6.71 -8.32
C ALA A 58 -19.52 6.73 -9.62
N LEU A 59 -20.28 5.67 -9.89
CA LEU A 59 -21.10 5.53 -11.10
C LEU A 59 -22.39 6.34 -11.06
N HIS A 60 -23.16 6.26 -9.97
CA HIS A 60 -24.51 6.81 -9.92
C HIS A 60 -24.57 8.23 -9.36
N GLN A 61 -23.69 8.58 -8.41
CA GLN A 61 -23.69 9.90 -7.79
C GLN A 61 -22.70 10.85 -8.47
N SER A 62 -21.51 10.34 -8.82
CA SER A 62 -20.45 11.15 -9.44
C SER A 62 -20.37 11.01 -10.97
N CYS A 63 -21.16 10.10 -11.56
CA CYS A 63 -21.19 9.82 -13.01
C CYS A 63 -19.80 9.57 -13.62
N LEU A 64 -18.89 8.95 -12.86
CA LEU A 64 -17.53 8.66 -13.32
C LEU A 64 -17.54 7.49 -14.31
N PRO A 65 -16.79 7.58 -15.44
CA PRO A 65 -16.75 6.53 -16.46
C PRO A 65 -15.84 5.35 -16.06
N ILE A 66 -16.18 4.67 -14.96
CA ILE A 66 -15.47 3.49 -14.47
C ILE A 66 -16.21 2.23 -14.90
N ARG A 67 -15.49 1.16 -15.27
CA ARG A 67 -16.03 -0.14 -15.65
C ARG A 67 -15.26 -1.22 -14.94
N ILE A 68 -15.94 -2.31 -14.60
CA ILE A 68 -15.32 -3.51 -14.04
C ILE A 68 -15.46 -4.65 -15.03
N VAL A 69 -14.35 -5.35 -15.28
CA VAL A 69 -14.30 -6.60 -16.03
C VAL A 69 -13.91 -7.70 -15.06
N HIS A 70 -14.74 -8.74 -14.98
CA HIS A 70 -14.52 -9.85 -14.07
C HIS A 70 -13.65 -10.94 -14.69
N LEU A 71 -12.52 -11.20 -14.07
CA LEU A 71 -11.67 -12.36 -14.29
C LEU A 71 -12.08 -13.49 -13.35
N GLN A 72 -12.28 -14.70 -13.88
CA GLN A 72 -12.62 -15.87 -13.10
C GLN A 72 -11.34 -16.48 -12.54
N PHE A 73 -11.14 -16.35 -11.22
CA PHE A 73 -9.95 -16.87 -10.58
C PHE A 73 -10.01 -18.40 -10.52
N PRO A 74 -8.98 -19.12 -10.99
CA PRO A 74 -9.03 -20.58 -11.15
C PRO A 74 -8.70 -21.30 -9.84
N CYS A 75 -9.47 -21.03 -8.76
CA CYS A 75 -9.22 -21.59 -7.42
C CYS A 75 -9.02 -23.11 -7.47
N LYS A 76 -9.91 -23.83 -8.17
CA LYS A 76 -9.92 -25.28 -8.22
C LYS A 76 -8.68 -25.85 -8.91
N GLU A 77 -8.27 -25.23 -10.00
CA GLU A 77 -7.14 -25.68 -10.82
C GLU A 77 -5.82 -25.54 -10.08
N VAL A 78 -5.69 -24.54 -9.21
CA VAL A 78 -4.49 -24.31 -8.40
C VAL A 78 -4.59 -24.86 -6.98
N GLY A 79 -5.67 -25.59 -6.65
CA GLY A 79 -5.84 -26.23 -5.35
C GLY A 79 -6.10 -25.26 -4.20
N LEU A 80 -6.74 -24.11 -4.48
CA LEU A 80 -7.23 -23.16 -3.48
C LEU A 80 -8.72 -23.40 -3.18
N PRO A 81 -9.18 -23.09 -1.94
CA PRO A 81 -10.60 -23.11 -1.62
C PRO A 81 -11.42 -22.20 -2.54
N GLU A 82 -12.64 -22.60 -2.86
CA GLU A 82 -13.58 -21.77 -3.63
C GLU A 82 -13.81 -20.42 -2.92
N GLY A 83 -13.74 -19.32 -3.68
CA GLY A 83 -13.85 -17.96 -3.15
C GLY A 83 -12.56 -17.38 -2.56
N CYS A 84 -11.46 -18.15 -2.50
CA CYS A 84 -10.14 -17.65 -2.11
C CYS A 84 -9.48 -16.90 -3.27
N GLU A 85 -9.98 -15.69 -3.53
CA GLU A 85 -9.56 -14.85 -4.65
C GLU A 85 -8.68 -13.68 -4.21
N ASN A 86 -8.37 -13.49 -2.92
CA ASN A 86 -7.47 -12.43 -2.46
C ASN A 86 -6.35 -13.00 -1.59
N LEU A 87 -5.16 -12.40 -1.66
CA LEU A 87 -4.02 -12.82 -0.87
C LEU A 87 -4.28 -12.79 0.65
N ASP A 88 -5.16 -11.91 1.14
CA ASP A 88 -5.53 -11.85 2.56
C ASP A 88 -6.43 -13.01 3.04
N MET A 89 -7.02 -13.77 2.11
CA MET A 89 -7.83 -14.97 2.34
C MET A 89 -7.00 -16.26 2.28
N VAL A 90 -5.74 -16.18 1.83
CA VAL A 90 -4.87 -17.35 1.74
C VAL A 90 -4.35 -17.72 3.14
N SER A 91 -4.54 -18.98 3.54
CA SER A 91 -3.93 -19.49 4.78
C SER A 91 -2.41 -19.46 4.65
N ILE A 92 -1.75 -18.97 5.68
CA ILE A 92 -0.30 -18.80 5.75
C ILE A 92 0.37 -20.04 6.37
N ASP A 93 -0.40 -21.05 6.76
CA ASP A 93 0.12 -22.27 7.40
C ASP A 93 1.01 -23.10 6.46
N ASN A 94 0.94 -22.83 5.15
CA ASN A 94 1.80 -23.44 4.15
C ASN A 94 2.15 -22.45 3.04
N ILE A 95 3.45 -22.18 2.88
CA ILE A 95 4.00 -21.29 1.86
C ILE A 95 3.65 -21.72 0.42
N ASP A 96 3.46 -23.02 0.18
CA ASP A 96 3.05 -23.53 -1.13
C ASP A 96 1.68 -23.02 -1.57
N VAL A 97 0.79 -22.73 -0.62
CA VAL A 97 -0.57 -22.21 -0.91
C VAL A 97 -0.49 -20.79 -1.44
N ILE A 98 0.48 -19.99 -0.98
CA ILE A 98 0.76 -18.66 -1.53
C ILE A 98 1.28 -18.78 -2.97
N PHE A 99 2.13 -19.76 -3.27
CA PHE A 99 2.59 -19.97 -4.66
C PHE A 99 1.48 -20.49 -5.57
N ASN A 100 0.56 -21.31 -5.07
CA ASN A 100 -0.65 -21.69 -5.80
C ASN A 100 -1.49 -20.46 -6.19
N PHE A 101 -1.56 -19.45 -5.30
CA PHE A 101 -2.23 -18.19 -5.61
C PHE A 101 -1.56 -17.45 -6.78
N PHE A 102 -0.22 -17.35 -6.78
CA PHE A 102 0.52 -16.75 -7.89
C PHE A 102 0.40 -17.55 -9.20
N ASP A 103 0.35 -18.88 -9.13
CA ASP A 103 0.06 -19.71 -10.31
C ASP A 103 -1.34 -19.42 -10.86
N GLY A 104 -2.32 -19.16 -9.97
CA GLY A 104 -3.66 -18.72 -10.35
C GLY A 104 -3.66 -17.38 -11.09
N ILE A 105 -2.84 -16.42 -10.62
CA ILE A 105 -2.65 -15.13 -11.31
C ILE A 105 -2.06 -15.31 -12.70
N LYS A 106 -1.10 -16.23 -12.89
CA LYS A 106 -0.54 -16.53 -14.22
C LYS A 106 -1.62 -17.07 -15.17
N MET A 107 -2.50 -17.94 -14.69
CA MET A 107 -3.58 -18.53 -15.48
C MET A 107 -4.65 -17.53 -15.94
N LEU A 108 -4.74 -16.35 -15.31
CA LEU A 108 -5.66 -15.28 -15.74
C LEU A 108 -5.30 -14.63 -17.08
N GLN A 109 -4.07 -14.81 -17.58
CA GLN A 109 -3.58 -14.12 -18.77
C GLN A 109 -4.47 -14.34 -19.99
N VAL A 110 -4.85 -15.59 -20.28
CA VAL A 110 -5.61 -15.94 -21.51
C VAL A 110 -6.96 -15.24 -21.51
N GLN A 111 -7.71 -15.35 -20.40
CA GLN A 111 -9.00 -14.70 -20.25
C GLN A 111 -8.87 -13.17 -20.32
N ALA A 112 -7.82 -12.61 -19.71
CA ALA A 112 -7.58 -11.17 -19.76
C ALA A 112 -7.30 -10.70 -21.19
N GLU A 113 -6.53 -11.43 -21.99
CA GLU A 113 -6.27 -11.12 -23.40
C GLU A 113 -7.55 -11.13 -24.24
N GLU A 114 -8.40 -12.15 -24.09
CA GLU A 114 -9.68 -12.27 -24.81
C GLU A 114 -10.62 -11.10 -24.48
N LEU A 115 -10.84 -10.84 -23.18
CA LEU A 115 -11.72 -9.76 -22.73
C LEU A 115 -11.17 -8.37 -23.06
N PHE A 116 -9.84 -8.22 -23.14
CA PHE A 116 -9.21 -6.96 -23.54
C PHE A 116 -9.53 -6.60 -24.99
N GLU A 117 -9.56 -7.58 -25.90
CA GLU A 117 -9.85 -7.35 -27.33
C GLU A 117 -11.30 -6.89 -27.58
N GLU A 118 -12.22 -7.25 -26.68
CA GLU A 118 -13.63 -6.86 -26.74
C GLU A 118 -13.89 -5.42 -26.27
N LEU A 119 -12.90 -4.75 -25.66
CA LEU A 119 -13.08 -3.43 -25.08
C LEU A 119 -13.36 -2.35 -26.13
N THR A 120 -14.44 -1.59 -25.90
CA THR A 120 -14.81 -0.44 -26.73
C THR A 120 -15.07 0.81 -25.87
N PRO A 121 -14.44 1.97 -26.13
CA PRO A 121 -13.43 2.22 -27.17
C PRO A 121 -12.12 1.46 -26.90
N GLN A 122 -11.25 1.38 -27.89
CA GLN A 122 -9.94 0.72 -27.74
C GLN A 122 -9.09 1.44 -26.67
N PRO A 123 -8.47 0.69 -25.74
CA PRO A 123 -7.60 1.27 -24.72
C PRO A 123 -6.40 2.02 -25.29
N ASN A 124 -5.94 3.06 -24.60
CA ASN A 124 -4.74 3.82 -24.93
C ASN A 124 -3.55 3.48 -24.03
N CYS A 125 -3.79 2.85 -22.88
CA CYS A 125 -2.76 2.57 -21.88
C CYS A 125 -3.22 1.45 -20.94
N ILE A 126 -2.27 0.64 -20.50
CA ILE A 126 -2.43 -0.29 -19.38
C ILE A 126 -1.67 0.28 -18.18
N ILE A 127 -2.31 0.38 -17.03
CA ILE A 127 -1.66 0.60 -15.74
C ILE A 127 -1.77 -0.72 -14.98
N SER A 128 -0.64 -1.39 -14.72
CA SER A 128 -0.69 -2.70 -14.08
C SER A 128 0.31 -2.84 -12.96
N ASP A 129 -0.12 -3.64 -11.98
CA ASP A 129 0.69 -3.97 -10.84
C ASP A 129 1.85 -4.90 -11.21
N MET A 130 2.93 -4.88 -10.41
CA MET A 130 4.03 -5.85 -10.52
C MET A 130 3.54 -7.30 -10.38
N GLY A 131 2.39 -7.51 -9.71
CA GLY A 131 1.72 -8.81 -9.63
C GLY A 131 1.25 -9.41 -10.96
N PHE A 132 1.17 -8.60 -12.03
CA PHE A 132 0.69 -9.02 -13.35
C PHE A 132 1.72 -8.78 -14.46
N PRO A 133 2.88 -9.47 -14.41
CA PRO A 133 3.97 -9.22 -15.36
C PRO A 133 3.53 -9.45 -16.81
N TRP A 134 2.64 -10.42 -17.06
CA TRP A 134 2.15 -10.75 -18.41
C TRP A 134 1.39 -9.62 -19.11
N THR A 135 0.93 -8.59 -18.40
CA THR A 135 0.26 -7.42 -19.00
C THR A 135 1.15 -6.64 -19.97
N ILE A 136 2.49 -6.78 -19.87
CA ILE A 136 3.41 -6.21 -20.85
C ILE A 136 3.21 -6.81 -22.25
N HIS A 137 2.82 -8.09 -22.34
CA HIS A 137 2.57 -8.76 -23.62
C HIS A 137 1.27 -8.27 -24.25
N ILE A 138 0.23 -8.03 -23.44
CA ILE A 138 -1.01 -7.40 -23.90
C ILE A 138 -0.72 -6.01 -24.47
N ALA A 139 0.02 -5.19 -23.72
CA ALA A 139 0.39 -3.85 -24.14
C ALA A 139 1.13 -3.85 -25.49
N GLN A 140 2.09 -4.76 -25.67
CA GLN A 140 2.83 -4.90 -26.93
C GLN A 140 1.98 -5.40 -28.09
N LYS A 141 1.13 -6.41 -27.86
CA LYS A 141 0.21 -6.95 -28.89
C LYS A 141 -0.69 -5.85 -29.45
N GLN A 142 -1.14 -4.94 -28.57
CA GLN A 142 -2.02 -3.83 -28.93
C GLN A 142 -1.25 -2.58 -29.40
N GLY A 143 0.07 -2.52 -29.15
CA GLY A 143 0.92 -1.38 -29.48
C GLY A 143 0.63 -0.14 -28.61
N ILE A 144 0.32 -0.35 -27.33
CA ILE A 144 0.03 0.70 -26.34
C ILE A 144 1.05 0.67 -25.18
N PRO A 145 1.28 1.79 -24.50
CA PRO A 145 2.15 1.82 -23.32
C PRO A 145 1.59 1.02 -22.13
N ARG A 146 2.48 0.29 -21.44
CA ARG A 146 2.28 -0.21 -20.07
C ARG A 146 2.94 0.78 -19.10
N ILE A 147 2.18 1.24 -18.10
CA ILE A 147 2.67 2.00 -16.96
C ILE A 147 2.65 1.09 -15.73
N ALA A 148 3.79 1.00 -15.04
CA ALA A 148 3.90 0.18 -13.85
C ALA A 148 3.37 0.89 -12.60
N PHE A 149 2.77 0.11 -11.71
CA PHE A 149 2.41 0.51 -10.36
C PHE A 149 2.92 -0.55 -9.38
N HIS A 150 3.69 -0.15 -8.36
CA HIS A 150 4.27 -1.10 -7.40
C HIS A 150 3.56 -1.08 -6.04
N GLY A 151 2.85 0.01 -5.72
CA GLY A 151 2.38 0.26 -4.36
C GLY A 151 3.46 0.67 -3.35
N PHE A 152 4.72 0.83 -3.79
CA PHE A 152 5.86 1.25 -2.94
C PHE A 152 6.13 2.76 -2.96
N SER A 153 6.95 3.23 -2.02
CA SER A 153 7.53 4.58 -2.00
C SER A 153 8.54 4.83 -3.11
N CYS A 154 8.77 6.08 -3.51
CA CYS A 154 9.83 6.39 -4.46
C CYS A 154 11.21 6.09 -3.85
N PHE A 155 11.38 6.32 -2.56
CA PHE A 155 12.57 5.95 -1.80
C PHE A 155 12.89 4.46 -1.94
N CYS A 156 11.91 3.59 -1.71
CA CYS A 156 12.09 2.14 -1.80
C CYS A 156 12.45 1.71 -3.23
N LEU A 157 11.74 2.24 -4.24
CA LEU A 157 12.02 1.94 -5.65
C LEU A 157 13.42 2.41 -6.07
N HIS A 158 13.84 3.60 -5.62
CA HIS A 158 15.16 4.13 -5.92
C HIS A 158 16.27 3.33 -5.24
N CYS A 159 16.12 3.00 -3.96
CA CYS A 159 17.08 2.15 -3.24
C CYS A 159 17.21 0.78 -3.90
N SER A 160 16.08 0.14 -4.22
CA SER A 160 16.07 -1.16 -4.90
C SER A 160 16.77 -1.09 -6.26
N HIS A 161 16.51 -0.05 -7.05
CA HIS A 161 17.19 0.18 -8.33
C HIS A 161 18.71 0.29 -8.15
N LYS A 162 19.18 1.13 -7.23
CA LYS A 162 20.63 1.33 -6.98
C LYS A 162 21.32 0.06 -6.47
N ILE A 163 20.67 -0.71 -5.61
CA ILE A 163 21.18 -2.00 -5.12
C ILE A 163 21.32 -2.99 -6.29
N CYS A 164 20.30 -3.07 -7.15
CA CYS A 164 20.32 -3.96 -8.31
C CYS A 164 21.37 -3.56 -9.36
N THR A 165 21.47 -2.28 -9.70
CA THR A 165 22.39 -1.80 -10.75
C THR A 165 23.85 -1.79 -10.33
N SER A 166 24.13 -1.53 -9.05
CA SER A 166 25.50 -1.56 -8.51
C SER A 166 26.06 -2.96 -8.34
N LYS A 167 25.19 -3.99 -8.31
CA LYS A 167 25.54 -5.38 -8.01
C LYS A 167 26.22 -5.56 -6.64
N ILE A 168 26.00 -4.64 -5.70
CA ILE A 168 26.60 -4.69 -4.36
C ILE A 168 26.32 -6.02 -3.63
N LEU A 169 25.15 -6.63 -3.90
CA LEU A 169 24.75 -7.92 -3.35
C LEU A 169 25.69 -9.08 -3.69
N GLU A 170 26.46 -8.99 -4.79
CA GLU A 170 27.48 -9.99 -5.18
C GLU A 170 28.71 -9.95 -4.24
N SER A 171 28.95 -8.83 -3.56
CA SER A 171 30.08 -8.65 -2.64
C SER A 171 29.74 -8.95 -1.17
N VAL A 172 28.46 -8.90 -0.81
CA VAL A 172 27.98 -9.15 0.56
C VAL A 172 27.84 -10.64 0.78
N ILE A 173 28.56 -11.20 1.75
CA ILE A 173 28.62 -12.65 1.93
C ILE A 173 27.46 -13.14 2.80
N SER A 174 27.20 -12.47 3.93
CA SER A 174 26.15 -12.88 4.87
C SER A 174 24.83 -12.18 4.56
N GLU A 175 23.71 -12.89 4.71
CA GLU A 175 22.36 -12.32 4.57
C GLU A 175 22.05 -11.26 5.64
N SER A 176 22.68 -11.36 6.81
CA SER A 176 22.51 -10.42 7.93
C SER A 176 23.53 -9.29 7.95
N GLU A 177 24.49 -9.26 7.02
CA GLU A 177 25.51 -8.21 6.95
C GLU A 177 24.87 -6.93 6.40
N PHE A 178 24.98 -5.85 7.17
CA PHE A 178 24.53 -4.53 6.76
C PHE A 178 25.52 -3.91 5.77
N PHE A 179 24.98 -3.31 4.73
CA PHE A 179 25.74 -2.53 3.75
C PHE A 179 25.00 -1.22 3.45
N ALA A 180 25.78 -0.21 3.07
CA ALA A 180 25.23 1.08 2.67
C ALA A 180 24.63 0.98 1.27
N VAL A 181 23.41 1.50 1.08
CA VAL A 181 22.81 1.64 -0.25
C VAL A 181 23.68 2.60 -1.08
N PRO A 182 24.16 2.18 -2.25
CA PRO A 182 25.09 3.00 -3.03
C PRO A 182 24.38 4.14 -3.74
N ASP A 183 25.09 5.25 -3.94
CA ASP A 183 24.70 6.38 -4.79
C ASP A 183 23.30 6.96 -4.51
N ILE A 184 22.93 7.05 -3.23
CA ILE A 184 21.71 7.74 -2.78
C ILE A 184 22.04 8.97 -1.90
N PRO A 185 21.12 9.94 -1.75
CA PRO A 185 21.41 11.20 -1.06
C PRO A 185 21.72 11.09 0.44
N HIS A 186 21.25 10.03 1.10
CA HIS A 186 21.42 9.81 2.54
C HIS A 186 22.14 8.49 2.79
N HIS A 187 22.95 8.42 3.86
CA HIS A 187 23.58 7.16 4.27
C HIS A 187 22.54 6.23 4.90
N ILE A 188 22.09 5.25 4.13
CA ILE A 188 21.09 4.25 4.56
C ILE A 188 21.74 2.87 4.53
N GLU A 189 21.67 2.17 5.65
CA GLU A 189 22.16 0.80 5.78
C GLU A 189 21.00 -0.19 5.87
N VAL A 190 21.13 -1.28 5.09
CA VAL A 190 20.21 -2.41 5.08
C VAL A 190 21.00 -3.71 4.94
N ASN A 191 20.40 -4.84 5.28
CA ASN A 191 20.93 -6.15 4.93
C ASN A 191 20.07 -6.80 3.83
N LYS A 192 20.51 -7.94 3.29
CA LYS A 192 19.85 -8.59 2.15
C LYS A 192 18.39 -8.98 2.43
N THR A 193 18.10 -9.42 3.65
CA THR A 193 16.76 -9.85 4.04
C THR A 193 15.75 -8.69 4.11
N GLN A 194 16.23 -7.45 4.27
CA GLN A 194 15.39 -6.25 4.41
C GLN A 194 14.99 -5.59 3.09
N ILE A 195 15.32 -6.20 1.94
CA ILE A 195 15.14 -5.60 0.61
C ILE A 195 14.02 -6.33 -0.14
N PRO A 196 13.05 -5.63 -0.75
CA PRO A 196 11.89 -6.25 -1.40
C PRO A 196 12.18 -6.89 -2.78
N VAL A 197 13.44 -7.21 -3.12
CA VAL A 197 13.81 -7.48 -4.53
C VAL A 197 13.24 -8.78 -5.06
N LYS A 198 13.19 -9.85 -4.25
CA LYS A 198 12.83 -11.19 -4.73
C LYS A 198 12.12 -12.01 -3.67
N MET A 199 11.12 -12.77 -4.12
CA MET A 199 10.61 -13.88 -3.33
C MET A 199 11.64 -15.02 -3.34
N GLU A 200 12.13 -15.41 -2.16
CA GLU A 200 13.15 -16.45 -1.99
C GLU A 200 12.52 -17.85 -2.02
N HIS A 201 12.13 -18.30 -3.21
CA HIS A 201 11.59 -19.65 -3.40
C HIS A 201 11.83 -20.16 -4.83
N GLU A 202 12.04 -21.48 -4.99
CA GLU A 202 12.30 -22.09 -6.30
C GLU A 202 11.16 -21.83 -7.30
N ARG A 203 9.90 -21.99 -6.85
CA ARG A 203 8.69 -21.70 -7.66
C ARG A 203 8.54 -20.22 -8.04
N ALA A 204 9.21 -19.31 -7.33
CA ALA A 204 9.12 -17.88 -7.57
C ALA A 204 10.13 -17.37 -8.62
N LYS A 205 11.12 -18.17 -9.00
CA LYS A 205 12.22 -17.74 -9.87
C LYS A 205 11.72 -17.21 -11.22
N GLU A 206 10.88 -17.98 -11.90
CA GLU A 206 10.29 -17.59 -13.18
C GLU A 206 9.43 -16.32 -13.03
N PHE A 207 8.63 -16.23 -11.97
CA PHE A 207 7.79 -15.05 -11.71
C PHE A 207 8.64 -13.80 -11.46
N ASN A 208 9.71 -13.91 -10.67
CA ASN A 208 10.66 -12.82 -10.44
C ASN A 208 11.32 -12.36 -11.76
N GLU A 209 11.71 -13.29 -12.64
CA GLU A 209 12.29 -12.98 -13.96
C GLU A 209 11.27 -12.25 -14.85
N GLN A 210 10.02 -12.72 -14.90
CA GLN A 210 8.93 -12.07 -15.63
C GLN A 210 8.63 -10.67 -15.09
N MET A 211 8.63 -10.50 -13.76
CA MET A 211 8.45 -9.19 -13.12
C MET A 211 9.55 -8.21 -13.54
N VAL A 212 10.82 -8.61 -13.46
CA VAL A 212 11.95 -7.75 -13.88
C VAL A 212 11.88 -7.39 -15.36
N ASP A 213 11.55 -8.34 -16.24
CA ASP A 213 11.38 -8.11 -17.68
C ASP A 213 10.24 -7.12 -17.96
N ALA A 214 9.08 -7.33 -17.34
CA ALA A 214 7.93 -6.47 -17.49
C ALA A 214 8.23 -5.04 -17.01
N GLU A 215 8.88 -4.89 -15.85
CA GLU A 215 9.27 -3.56 -15.31
C GLU A 215 10.32 -2.85 -16.17
N THR A 216 11.26 -3.59 -16.74
CA THR A 216 12.29 -3.03 -17.65
C THR A 216 11.66 -2.53 -18.95
N ARG A 217 10.59 -3.18 -19.42
CA ARG A 217 9.90 -2.87 -20.67
C ARG A 217 8.71 -1.91 -20.51
N SER A 218 8.33 -1.58 -19.29
CA SER A 218 7.30 -0.58 -19.01
C SER A 218 7.70 0.79 -19.59
N TYR A 219 6.72 1.52 -20.11
CA TYR A 219 6.91 2.86 -20.65
C TYR A 219 7.27 3.88 -19.56
N GLY A 220 6.75 3.68 -18.36
CA GLY A 220 7.02 4.52 -17.20
C GLY A 220 6.35 3.97 -15.94
N VAL A 221 6.44 4.74 -14.85
CA VAL A 221 5.98 4.32 -13.52
C VAL A 221 5.11 5.40 -12.90
N ILE A 222 3.97 5.01 -12.34
CA ILE A 222 3.21 5.86 -11.41
C ILE A 222 3.55 5.47 -9.97
N ILE A 223 3.71 6.47 -9.11
CA ILE A 223 4.05 6.27 -7.70
C ILE A 223 3.01 6.98 -6.85
N ASN A 224 2.44 6.26 -5.89
CA ASN A 224 1.56 6.84 -4.87
C ASN A 224 2.40 7.61 -3.84
N THR A 225 2.97 8.72 -4.25
CA THR A 225 3.74 9.68 -3.44
C THR A 225 3.55 11.08 -3.99
N PHE A 226 4.05 12.11 -3.31
CA PHE A 226 4.11 13.47 -3.81
C PHE A 226 5.56 13.97 -3.82
N GLU A 227 5.89 14.85 -4.78
CA GLU A 227 7.27 15.23 -5.06
C GLU A 227 7.94 15.88 -3.83
N GLU A 228 7.18 16.65 -3.06
CA GLU A 228 7.70 17.36 -1.90
C GLU A 228 8.01 16.45 -0.71
N LEU A 229 7.51 15.20 -0.69
CA LEU A 229 7.82 14.22 0.36
C LEU A 229 9.21 13.59 0.18
N GLU A 230 9.56 13.28 -1.06
CA GLU A 230 10.71 12.43 -1.41
C GLU A 230 11.61 13.10 -2.47
N GLY A 231 11.68 14.44 -2.48
CA GLY A 231 12.18 15.25 -3.59
C GLY A 231 13.54 14.83 -4.17
N ASP A 232 14.53 14.56 -3.32
CA ASP A 232 15.86 14.12 -3.79
C ASP A 232 15.78 12.75 -4.48
N TYR A 233 15.02 11.82 -3.92
CA TYR A 233 14.82 10.48 -4.48
C TYR A 233 14.00 10.50 -5.76
N VAL A 234 12.93 11.31 -5.80
CA VAL A 234 12.10 11.49 -7.00
C VAL A 234 12.92 12.06 -8.14
N LYS A 235 13.75 13.07 -7.88
CA LYS A 235 14.60 13.70 -8.88
C LYS A 235 15.60 12.73 -9.49
N ASP A 236 16.27 11.92 -8.67
CA ASP A 236 17.26 10.98 -9.16
C ASP A 236 16.62 9.77 -9.84
N PHE A 237 15.52 9.25 -9.28
CA PHE A 237 14.79 8.13 -9.90
C PHE A 237 14.16 8.50 -11.24
N LYS A 238 13.68 9.76 -11.41
CA LYS A 238 13.21 10.28 -12.70
C LYS A 238 14.30 10.18 -13.78
N LYS A 239 15.54 10.58 -13.47
CA LYS A 239 16.67 10.48 -14.42
C LYS A 239 16.94 9.04 -14.83
N GLU A 240 16.96 8.12 -13.87
CA GLU A 240 17.16 6.68 -14.09
C GLU A 240 16.05 6.05 -14.95
N LYS A 241 14.87 6.67 -14.98
CA LYS A 241 13.68 6.21 -15.71
C LYS A 241 13.30 7.14 -16.87
N ASN A 242 14.26 7.87 -17.44
CA ASN A 242 14.07 8.74 -18.61
C ASN A 242 12.92 9.75 -18.46
N GLU A 243 12.77 10.33 -17.27
CA GLU A 243 11.70 11.28 -16.89
C GLU A 243 10.27 10.70 -16.93
N LYS A 244 10.11 9.38 -17.08
CA LYS A 244 8.80 8.70 -17.13
C LYS A 244 8.37 8.19 -15.76
N VAL A 245 8.39 9.09 -14.78
CA VAL A 245 7.90 8.83 -13.41
C VAL A 245 6.91 9.92 -13.01
N TRP A 246 5.71 9.52 -12.59
CA TRP A 246 4.67 10.43 -12.15
C TRP A 246 4.29 10.15 -10.69
N CYS A 247 4.59 11.10 -9.82
CA CYS A 247 4.15 11.10 -8.42
C CYS A 247 2.72 11.64 -8.38
N ILE A 248 1.73 10.79 -8.06
CA ILE A 248 0.30 11.12 -8.16
C ILE A 248 -0.44 10.99 -6.82
N GLY A 249 0.29 10.70 -5.74
CA GLY A 249 -0.24 10.50 -4.41
C GLY A 249 -0.28 11.76 -3.56
N PRO A 250 -0.76 11.67 -2.31
CA PRO A 250 -1.38 10.49 -1.71
C PRO A 250 -2.78 10.24 -2.29
N VAL A 251 -2.98 9.10 -2.96
CA VAL A 251 -4.22 8.83 -3.72
C VAL A 251 -5.42 8.65 -2.80
N SER A 252 -5.20 8.28 -1.54
CA SER A 252 -6.23 8.15 -0.51
C SER A 252 -6.98 9.46 -0.24
N LEU A 253 -6.35 10.62 -0.47
CA LEU A 253 -6.95 11.95 -0.29
C LEU A 253 -8.02 12.30 -1.33
N CYS A 254 -8.24 11.45 -2.35
CA CYS A 254 -9.42 11.59 -3.21
C CYS A 254 -10.74 11.33 -2.46
N ASN A 255 -10.68 10.64 -1.31
CA ASN A 255 -11.80 10.37 -0.41
C ASN A 255 -11.99 11.54 0.57
N LYS A 256 -12.92 12.45 0.25
CA LYS A 256 -13.09 13.72 1.00
C LYS A 256 -14.09 13.63 2.13
N ASP A 257 -15.27 13.06 1.87
CA ASP A 257 -16.33 12.92 2.86
C ASP A 257 -16.11 11.71 3.79
N GLU A 258 -16.80 11.72 4.94
CA GLU A 258 -16.66 10.68 5.97
C GLU A 258 -17.09 9.29 5.47
N LEU A 259 -18.11 9.22 4.60
CA LEU A 259 -18.62 7.96 4.08
C LEU A 259 -17.61 7.29 3.14
N ASP A 260 -16.99 8.07 2.26
CA ASP A 260 -15.92 7.60 1.39
C ASP A 260 -14.70 7.13 2.19
N LYS A 261 -14.32 7.84 3.26
CA LYS A 261 -13.24 7.42 4.15
C LYS A 261 -13.58 6.14 4.92
N ALA A 262 -14.81 6.04 5.42
CA ALA A 262 -15.30 4.89 6.18
C ALA A 262 -15.34 3.61 5.33
N GLN A 263 -15.76 3.74 4.07
CA GLN A 263 -15.98 2.62 3.16
C GLN A 263 -14.81 2.42 2.18
N ARG A 264 -13.66 3.04 2.45
CA ARG A 264 -12.45 2.83 1.65
C ARG A 264 -11.87 1.45 1.94
N GLY A 265 -11.91 0.58 0.93
CA GLY A 265 -11.49 -0.82 1.07
C GLY A 265 -12.66 -1.68 1.53
N ASN A 266 -12.41 -2.60 2.46
CA ASN A 266 -13.44 -3.53 2.91
C ASN A 266 -14.45 -2.86 3.85
N LYS A 267 -15.58 -3.54 4.11
CA LYS A 267 -16.59 -3.08 5.07
C LYS A 267 -16.01 -3.09 6.48
N ALA A 268 -16.15 -1.97 7.20
CA ALA A 268 -15.70 -1.85 8.58
C ALA A 268 -16.37 -2.88 9.51
N SER A 269 -15.58 -3.43 10.43
CA SER A 269 -16.04 -4.36 11.47
C SER A 269 -16.57 -3.66 12.73
N ILE A 270 -16.63 -2.34 12.72
CA ILE A 270 -17.13 -1.52 13.82
C ILE A 270 -18.14 -0.51 13.28
N ASN A 271 -19.11 -0.14 14.10
CA ASN A 271 -19.97 0.99 13.80
C ASN A 271 -19.13 2.28 13.80
N GLU A 272 -19.01 2.90 12.63
CA GLU A 272 -18.14 4.05 12.41
C GLU A 272 -18.56 5.25 13.28
N LYS A 273 -19.86 5.41 13.52
CA LYS A 273 -20.39 6.46 14.39
C LYS A 273 -19.97 6.26 15.84
N LEU A 274 -20.05 5.03 16.36
CA LEU A 274 -19.61 4.73 17.73
C LEU A 274 -18.10 4.93 17.90
N CYS A 275 -17.31 4.60 16.87
CA CYS A 275 -15.87 4.84 16.86
C CYS A 275 -15.54 6.34 16.93
N LEU A 276 -16.23 7.15 16.12
CA LEU A 276 -16.08 8.61 16.14
C LEU A 276 -16.56 9.23 17.45
N GLU A 277 -17.73 8.83 17.97
CA GLU A 277 -18.24 9.32 19.26
C GLU A 277 -17.26 9.03 20.42
N TRP A 278 -16.57 7.89 20.38
CA TRP A 278 -15.51 7.60 21.35
C TRP A 278 -14.29 8.50 21.15
N LEU A 279 -13.83 8.70 19.91
CA LEU A 279 -12.70 9.58 19.60
C LEU A 279 -12.97 11.05 19.97
N ASP A 280 -14.20 11.53 19.76
CA ASP A 280 -14.68 12.86 20.16
C ASP A 280 -14.59 13.09 21.68
N SER A 281 -14.66 12.02 22.48
CA SER A 281 -14.54 12.10 23.95
C SER A 281 -13.09 12.16 24.45
N GLN A 282 -12.10 11.94 23.57
CA GLN A 282 -10.68 11.95 23.92
C GLN A 282 -10.07 13.34 23.73
N GLN A 283 -8.92 13.59 24.37
CA GLN A 283 -8.19 14.83 24.16
C GLN A 283 -7.55 14.88 22.76
N PRO A 284 -7.35 16.08 22.18
CA PRO A 284 -6.58 16.22 20.94
C PRO A 284 -5.21 15.57 21.06
N GLN A 285 -4.79 14.86 20.02
CA GLN A 285 -3.47 14.22 19.94
C GLN A 285 -3.12 13.27 21.11
N SER A 286 -4.11 12.70 21.80
CA SER A 286 -3.85 11.80 22.94
C SER A 286 -3.94 10.31 22.59
N VAL A 287 -4.61 9.96 21.49
CA VAL A 287 -4.98 8.58 21.15
C VAL A 287 -3.92 7.93 20.26
N ILE A 288 -3.57 6.69 20.56
CA ILE A 288 -2.70 5.85 19.73
C ILE A 288 -3.58 4.97 18.83
N TYR A 289 -3.37 5.03 17.52
CA TYR A 289 -3.94 4.04 16.61
C TYR A 289 -2.93 2.93 16.33
N VAL A 290 -3.36 1.68 16.36
CA VAL A 290 -2.53 0.50 16.11
C VAL A 290 -3.14 -0.32 14.98
N CYS A 291 -2.42 -0.44 13.86
CA CYS A 291 -2.84 -1.26 12.73
C CYS A 291 -1.63 -1.79 11.95
N LEU A 292 -1.48 -3.12 11.92
CA LEU A 292 -0.36 -3.80 11.25
C LEU A 292 -0.74 -4.36 9.87
N GLY A 293 -1.82 -3.86 9.27
CA GLY A 293 -2.28 -4.25 7.94
C GLY A 293 -3.04 -5.59 7.90
N SER A 294 -3.53 -5.94 6.70
CA SER A 294 -4.40 -7.11 6.49
C SER A 294 -3.65 -8.42 6.25
N LEU A 295 -2.34 -8.37 6.02
CA LEU A 295 -1.50 -9.54 5.76
C LEU A 295 -0.68 -9.98 6.98
N CYS A 296 -0.49 -9.09 7.97
CA CYS A 296 0.23 -9.42 9.18
C CYS A 296 -0.54 -10.46 10.00
N ASN A 297 0.18 -11.48 10.48
CA ASN A 297 -0.32 -12.39 11.50
C ASN A 297 0.71 -12.51 12.62
N LEU A 298 0.68 -11.59 13.59
CA LEU A 298 1.50 -11.72 14.79
C LEU A 298 1.13 -13.01 15.55
N VAL A 299 2.14 -13.68 16.08
CA VAL A 299 1.96 -14.82 16.97
C VAL A 299 1.47 -14.37 18.35
N HIS A 300 0.88 -15.31 19.09
CA HIS A 300 0.30 -15.04 20.40
C HIS A 300 1.25 -14.31 21.35
N CYS A 301 2.50 -14.79 21.49
CA CYS A 301 3.48 -14.16 22.37
C CYS A 301 3.80 -12.71 21.97
N GLN A 302 3.83 -12.41 20.67
CA GLN A 302 4.07 -11.04 20.18
C GLN A 302 2.87 -10.11 20.41
N LEU A 303 1.65 -10.64 20.30
CA LEU A 303 0.41 -9.91 20.61
C LEU A 303 0.33 -9.56 22.10
N ALA A 304 0.76 -10.47 22.98
CA ALA A 304 0.81 -10.23 24.42
C ALA A 304 1.77 -9.08 24.78
N GLU A 305 2.97 -9.04 24.18
CA GLU A 305 3.92 -7.93 24.37
C GLU A 305 3.32 -6.57 23.96
N LEU A 306 2.62 -6.52 22.82
CA LEU A 306 1.93 -5.32 22.36
C LEU A 306 0.81 -4.89 23.31
N ALA A 307 -0.01 -5.83 23.76
CA ALA A 307 -1.10 -5.55 24.69
C ALA A 307 -0.59 -5.02 26.05
N LEU A 308 0.46 -5.64 26.59
CA LEU A 308 1.13 -5.17 27.81
C LEU A 308 1.72 -3.77 27.64
N ALA A 309 2.24 -3.44 26.46
CA ALA A 309 2.79 -2.11 26.17
C ALA A 309 1.68 -1.06 26.08
N MET A 310 0.54 -1.38 25.45
CA MET A 310 -0.62 -0.49 25.42
C MET A 310 -1.12 -0.20 26.83
N GLU A 311 -1.21 -1.23 27.68
CA GLU A 311 -1.63 -1.07 29.08
C GLU A 311 -0.66 -0.18 29.86
N ALA A 312 0.64 -0.43 29.74
CA ALA A 312 1.69 0.33 30.44
C ALA A 312 1.79 1.79 29.99
N SER A 313 1.54 2.08 28.70
CA SER A 313 1.55 3.45 28.16
C SER A 313 0.53 4.37 28.83
N LYS A 314 -0.55 3.81 29.40
CA LYS A 314 -1.71 4.53 29.97
C LYS A 314 -2.43 5.48 29.00
N LYS A 315 -2.01 5.58 27.74
CA LYS A 315 -2.64 6.39 26.71
C LYS A 315 -3.93 5.71 26.21
N PRO A 316 -4.96 6.47 25.79
CA PRO A 316 -6.08 5.90 25.06
C PRO A 316 -5.61 5.31 23.73
N PHE A 317 -6.24 4.23 23.27
CA PHE A 317 -5.84 3.59 22.01
C PHE A 317 -6.99 2.94 21.25
N ILE A 318 -6.83 2.83 19.93
CA ILE A 318 -7.65 1.98 19.05
C ILE A 318 -6.72 0.96 18.42
N TRP A 319 -7.04 -0.32 18.57
CA TRP A 319 -6.26 -1.40 18.00
C TRP A 319 -7.10 -2.21 17.00
N ALA A 320 -6.72 -2.12 15.72
CA ALA A 320 -7.24 -2.96 14.65
C ALA A 320 -6.51 -4.31 14.65
N ILE A 321 -7.26 -5.36 14.94
CA ILE A 321 -6.81 -6.75 15.01
C ILE A 321 -7.29 -7.45 13.75
N ARG A 322 -6.38 -8.11 13.01
CA ARG A 322 -6.74 -8.89 11.84
C ARG A 322 -7.72 -10.01 12.23
N GLY A 323 -8.80 -10.16 11.46
CA GLY A 323 -9.69 -11.32 11.56
C GLY A 323 -9.16 -12.52 10.78
N GLY A 324 -9.55 -13.73 11.17
CA GLY A 324 -9.15 -14.97 10.49
C GLY A 324 -8.88 -16.12 11.48
N ASP A 325 -8.19 -17.16 11.01
CA ASP A 325 -8.03 -18.43 11.74
C ASP A 325 -7.34 -18.28 13.10
N ARG A 326 -6.38 -17.34 13.22
CA ARG A 326 -5.67 -17.04 14.49
C ARG A 326 -6.41 -16.08 15.42
N LEU A 327 -7.58 -15.56 15.02
CA LEU A 327 -8.39 -14.68 15.88
C LEU A 327 -8.88 -15.43 17.12
N GLN A 328 -9.22 -16.72 17.00
CA GLN A 328 -9.79 -17.49 18.09
C GLN A 328 -8.82 -17.63 19.28
N ASP A 329 -7.53 -17.86 19.01
CA ASP A 329 -6.51 -17.98 20.06
C ASP A 329 -6.30 -16.65 20.78
N LEU A 330 -6.28 -15.54 20.03
CA LEU A 330 -6.22 -14.21 20.60
C LEU A 330 -7.48 -13.87 21.43
N GLU A 331 -8.66 -14.26 20.97
CA GLU A 331 -9.91 -14.06 21.74
C GLU A 331 -9.92 -14.84 23.04
N ASN A 332 -9.41 -16.08 23.03
CA ASN A 332 -9.28 -16.88 24.24
C ASN A 332 -8.35 -16.20 25.24
N TRP A 333 -7.19 -15.73 24.76
CA TRP A 333 -6.25 -14.98 25.59
C TRP A 333 -6.84 -13.69 26.15
N ILE A 334 -7.49 -12.86 25.32
CA ILE A 334 -8.13 -11.60 25.76
C ILE A 334 -9.11 -11.86 26.91
N LYS A 335 -9.88 -12.96 26.82
CA LYS A 335 -10.86 -13.36 27.84
C LYS A 335 -10.20 -13.89 29.11
N GLU A 336 -9.24 -14.80 28.99
CA GLU A 336 -8.57 -15.44 30.13
C GLU A 336 -7.71 -14.44 30.90
N ASP A 337 -6.98 -13.58 30.18
CA ASP A 337 -6.15 -12.54 30.76
C ASP A 337 -7.00 -11.40 31.36
N GLY A 338 -8.22 -11.18 30.85
CA GLY A 338 -9.10 -10.09 31.26
C GLY A 338 -8.68 -8.73 30.69
N PHE A 339 -8.00 -8.74 29.54
CA PHE A 339 -7.41 -7.54 28.94
C PHE A 339 -8.47 -6.45 28.62
N GLU A 340 -9.61 -6.83 28.03
CA GLU A 340 -10.69 -5.90 27.71
C GLU A 340 -11.25 -5.16 28.93
N GLU A 341 -11.30 -5.82 30.08
CA GLU A 341 -11.76 -5.20 31.33
C GLU A 341 -10.75 -4.16 31.83
N ARG A 342 -9.45 -4.42 31.70
CA ARG A 342 -8.39 -3.49 32.15
C ARG A 342 -8.26 -2.25 31.26
N ILE A 343 -8.64 -2.36 30.00
CA ILE A 343 -8.61 -1.24 29.04
C ILE A 343 -9.96 -0.52 28.92
N ARG A 344 -10.99 -0.95 29.67
CA ARG A 344 -12.33 -0.37 29.59
C ARG A 344 -12.29 1.16 29.73
N GLY A 345 -12.89 1.84 28.76
CA GLY A 345 -12.92 3.30 28.67
C GLY A 345 -11.67 3.96 28.08
N ARG A 346 -10.56 3.22 27.93
CA ARG A 346 -9.30 3.70 27.34
C ARG A 346 -8.95 3.04 26.00
N GLY A 347 -9.45 1.82 25.74
CA GLY A 347 -9.12 1.07 24.54
C GLY A 347 -10.35 0.63 23.74
N ILE A 348 -10.25 0.67 22.42
CA ILE A 348 -11.17 0.00 21.48
C ILE A 348 -10.41 -1.08 20.72
N LEU A 349 -10.95 -2.30 20.70
CA LEU A 349 -10.47 -3.39 19.85
C LEU A 349 -11.40 -3.56 18.65
N ILE A 350 -10.88 -3.36 17.44
CA ILE A 350 -11.60 -3.57 16.19
C ILE A 350 -11.18 -4.92 15.61
N ARG A 351 -12.10 -5.88 15.58
CA ARG A 351 -11.87 -7.24 15.07
C ARG A 351 -12.17 -7.30 13.57
N GLY A 352 -11.15 -7.20 12.74
CA GLY A 352 -11.25 -7.20 11.29
C GLY A 352 -10.90 -5.84 10.70
N TRP A 353 -11.75 -5.32 9.81
CA TRP A 353 -11.43 -4.11 9.05
C TRP A 353 -11.73 -2.84 9.85
N ALA A 354 -10.74 -1.94 9.95
CA ALA A 354 -10.90 -0.63 10.55
C ALA A 354 -11.07 0.44 9.47
N PRO A 355 -11.93 1.46 9.66
CA PRO A 355 -12.02 2.61 8.76
C PRO A 355 -10.80 3.52 8.95
N GLN A 356 -9.63 3.05 8.51
CA GLN A 356 -8.32 3.60 8.88
C GLN A 356 -8.16 5.09 8.53
N VAL A 357 -8.54 5.48 7.31
CA VAL A 357 -8.44 6.90 6.89
C VAL A 357 -9.36 7.78 7.72
N LEU A 358 -10.54 7.28 8.12
CA LEU A 358 -11.45 8.00 9.00
C LEU A 358 -10.84 8.19 10.40
N ILE A 359 -10.30 7.12 10.98
CA ILE A 359 -9.65 7.15 12.30
C ILE A 359 -8.44 8.10 12.29
N LEU A 360 -7.51 7.92 11.35
CA LEU A 360 -6.31 8.77 11.24
C LEU A 360 -6.64 10.24 10.98
N SER A 361 -7.74 10.54 10.30
CA SER A 361 -8.19 11.92 10.07
C SER A 361 -8.70 12.62 11.33
N HIS A 362 -8.93 11.90 12.43
CA HIS A 362 -9.53 12.45 13.64
C HIS A 362 -8.51 13.25 14.47
N PRO A 363 -8.85 14.47 14.96
CA PRO A 363 -7.91 15.33 15.72
C PRO A 363 -7.35 14.71 17.00
N SER A 364 -8.07 13.75 17.59
CA SER A 364 -7.63 13.05 18.82
C SER A 364 -6.49 12.06 18.59
N ILE A 365 -6.21 11.66 17.35
CA ILE A 365 -5.07 10.77 17.06
C ILE A 365 -3.76 11.54 17.23
N GLY A 366 -2.90 11.04 18.11
CA GLY A 366 -1.57 11.59 18.37
C GLY A 366 -0.42 10.75 17.84
N GLY A 367 -0.63 9.44 17.63
CA GLY A 367 0.41 8.53 17.16
C GLY A 367 -0.17 7.31 16.44
N PHE A 368 0.60 6.75 15.52
CA PHE A 368 0.20 5.59 14.73
C PHE A 368 1.28 4.50 14.75
N ILE A 369 0.97 3.36 15.39
CA ILE A 369 1.77 2.15 15.30
C ILE A 369 1.40 1.40 14.02
N THR A 370 2.36 1.29 13.12
CA THR A 370 2.16 0.73 11.78
C THR A 370 3.27 -0.23 11.41
N HIS A 371 2.90 -1.25 10.63
CA HIS A 371 3.84 -2.16 9.98
C HIS A 371 4.70 -1.51 8.87
N CYS A 372 4.55 -0.20 8.63
CA CYS A 372 5.29 0.55 7.59
C CYS A 372 4.99 0.17 6.14
N GLY A 373 3.92 -0.60 5.88
CA GLY A 373 3.44 -0.78 4.50
C GLY A 373 3.06 0.57 3.91
N TRP A 374 3.43 0.83 2.65
CA TRP A 374 3.45 2.20 2.12
C TRP A 374 2.10 2.94 2.19
N ASN A 375 0.97 2.24 1.99
CA ASN A 375 -0.36 2.86 2.16
C ASN A 375 -0.57 3.38 3.58
N SER A 376 -0.31 2.57 4.61
CA SER A 376 -0.45 3.02 6.00
C SER A 376 0.52 4.16 6.30
N THR A 377 1.76 4.07 5.82
CA THR A 377 2.78 5.12 6.00
C THR A 377 2.31 6.46 5.40
N ILE A 378 1.88 6.47 4.14
CA ILE A 378 1.47 7.71 3.48
C ILE A 378 0.13 8.23 4.00
N GLU A 379 -0.78 7.37 4.47
CA GLU A 379 -2.01 7.78 5.16
C GLU A 379 -1.72 8.46 6.50
N GLY A 380 -0.81 7.92 7.31
CA GLY A 380 -0.37 8.56 8.55
C GLY A 380 0.33 9.90 8.31
N ILE A 381 1.21 9.97 7.32
CA ILE A 381 1.85 11.23 6.88
C ILE A 381 0.80 12.25 6.44
N SER A 382 -0.16 11.84 5.61
CA SER A 382 -1.22 12.74 5.09
C SER A 382 -2.14 13.26 6.19
N ALA A 383 -2.35 12.48 7.25
CA ALA A 383 -3.08 12.87 8.44
C ALA A 383 -2.28 13.80 9.36
N GLY A 384 -0.96 13.88 9.18
CA GLY A 384 -0.06 14.65 10.04
C GLY A 384 0.24 13.96 11.36
N VAL A 385 0.20 12.63 11.39
CA VAL A 385 0.38 11.81 12.59
C VAL A 385 1.79 11.22 12.61
N PRO A 386 2.58 11.37 13.68
CA PRO A 386 3.87 10.71 13.81
C PRO A 386 3.72 9.19 13.95
N LEU A 387 4.76 8.46 13.51
CA LEU A 387 4.69 7.01 13.34
C LEU A 387 5.55 6.26 14.36
N VAL A 388 5.01 5.19 14.93
CA VAL A 388 5.80 4.14 15.58
C VAL A 388 5.97 3.03 14.55
N THR A 389 7.20 2.82 14.09
CA THR A 389 7.49 1.95 12.96
C THR A 389 7.79 0.52 13.42
N TRP A 390 7.08 -0.43 12.84
CA TRP A 390 7.22 -1.86 13.12
C TRP A 390 7.28 -2.67 11.82
N PRO A 391 8.35 -2.56 11.02
CA PRO A 391 8.45 -3.29 9.78
C PRO A 391 8.40 -4.80 10.00
N LEU A 392 7.72 -5.51 9.09
CA LEU A 392 7.55 -6.97 9.15
C LEU A 392 8.10 -7.66 7.90
N PHE A 393 7.82 -7.17 6.69
CA PHE A 393 8.23 -7.81 5.42
C PHE A 393 8.19 -6.83 4.24
N ALA A 394 8.52 -7.31 3.03
CA ALA A 394 8.46 -6.54 1.78
C ALA A 394 9.23 -5.19 1.87
N ASP A 395 8.60 -4.09 1.46
CA ASP A 395 9.17 -2.74 1.40
C ASP A 395 9.27 -2.02 2.75
N GLN A 396 8.74 -2.64 3.81
CA GLN A 396 8.47 -1.99 5.09
C GLN A 396 9.73 -1.52 5.81
N PHE A 397 10.82 -2.27 5.73
CA PHE A 397 12.09 -1.89 6.34
C PHE A 397 12.69 -0.64 5.66
N LEU A 398 12.62 -0.54 4.34
CA LEU A 398 13.04 0.67 3.63
C LEU A 398 12.12 1.86 3.94
N ASN A 399 10.80 1.64 4.02
CA ASN A 399 9.86 2.68 4.43
C ASN A 399 10.12 3.16 5.87
N GLU A 400 10.50 2.26 6.79
CA GLU A 400 10.96 2.67 8.13
C GLU A 400 12.18 3.60 8.04
N LYS A 401 13.19 3.28 7.22
CA LYS A 401 14.37 4.14 7.07
C LYS A 401 13.98 5.53 6.56
N LEU A 402 13.07 5.62 5.59
CA LEU A 402 12.53 6.90 5.13
C LEU A 402 11.86 7.67 6.28
N VAL A 403 10.98 7.02 7.05
CA VAL A 403 10.22 7.65 8.13
C VAL A 403 11.12 8.12 9.29
N CYS A 404 12.01 7.26 9.76
CA CYS A 404 12.81 7.50 10.95
C CYS A 404 14.08 8.32 10.67
N GLN A 405 14.78 8.07 9.56
CA GLN A 405 16.10 8.66 9.31
C GLN A 405 16.03 9.89 8.41
N VAL A 406 15.17 9.87 7.38
CA VAL A 406 15.06 10.95 6.40
C VAL A 406 14.02 11.98 6.84
N LEU A 407 12.76 11.56 7.01
CA LEU A 407 11.65 12.45 7.38
C LEU A 407 11.68 12.85 8.85
N LYS A 408 12.25 11.99 9.71
CA LYS A 408 12.36 12.18 11.17
C LYS A 408 11.00 12.48 11.82
N ILE A 409 9.99 11.70 11.45
CA ILE A 409 8.62 11.79 11.98
C ILE A 409 8.19 10.53 12.74
N GLY A 410 9.10 9.57 12.91
CA GLY A 410 8.77 8.32 13.58
C GLY A 410 9.90 7.70 14.37
N VAL A 411 9.54 6.69 15.16
CA VAL A 411 10.42 5.98 16.09
C VAL A 411 10.23 4.48 15.90
N SER A 412 11.35 3.77 15.73
CA SER A 412 11.34 2.31 15.54
C SER A 412 11.12 1.57 16.85
N VAL A 413 10.34 0.49 16.78
CA VAL A 413 10.25 -0.50 17.85
C VAL A 413 11.45 -1.44 17.89
N GLY A 414 12.39 -1.34 16.94
CA GLY A 414 13.61 -2.15 16.91
C GLY A 414 13.45 -3.51 16.21
N ALA A 415 12.45 -3.67 15.34
CA ALA A 415 12.34 -4.88 14.53
C ALA A 415 13.42 -4.89 13.43
N GLU A 416 14.33 -5.86 13.48
CA GLU A 416 15.42 -5.98 12.49
C GLU A 416 15.28 -7.17 11.54
N VAL A 417 14.55 -8.21 11.97
CA VAL A 417 14.42 -9.48 11.25
C VAL A 417 13.06 -9.52 10.54
N PRO A 418 13.03 -9.68 9.21
CA PRO A 418 11.79 -9.87 8.48
C PRO A 418 11.06 -11.14 8.90
N MET A 419 9.74 -11.04 8.97
CA MET A 419 8.84 -12.16 9.20
C MET A 419 8.86 -13.10 8.00
N LYS A 420 9.19 -14.37 8.25
CA LYS A 420 9.07 -15.45 7.27
C LYS A 420 7.68 -16.08 7.33
N TRP A 421 6.98 -16.05 6.20
CA TRP A 421 5.63 -16.59 6.08
C TRP A 421 5.63 -18.10 6.32
N GLY A 422 4.78 -18.56 7.22
CA GLY A 422 4.69 -19.97 7.64
C GLY A 422 5.71 -20.39 8.70
N GLU A 423 6.58 -19.47 9.15
CA GLU A 423 7.53 -19.71 10.23
C GLU A 423 7.30 -18.82 11.45
N GLU A 424 6.14 -18.16 11.53
CA GLU A 424 5.89 -17.13 12.55
C GLU A 424 6.02 -17.69 13.97
N GLU A 425 5.44 -18.86 14.23
CA GLU A 425 5.53 -19.55 15.54
C GLU A 425 6.96 -19.92 15.92
N LYS A 426 7.82 -20.22 14.94
CA LYS A 426 9.24 -20.54 15.21
C LYS A 426 10.03 -19.30 15.61
N MET A 427 9.68 -18.14 15.05
CA MET A 427 10.36 -16.88 15.35
C MET A 427 9.95 -16.30 16.70
N GLY A 428 8.73 -16.58 17.16
CA GLY A 428 8.23 -16.10 18.44
C GLY A 428 8.09 -14.58 18.52
N ALA A 429 8.31 -14.01 19.71
CA ALA A 429 8.26 -12.57 19.93
C ALA A 429 9.62 -11.93 19.56
N LEU A 430 9.60 -11.09 18.52
CA LEU A 430 10.77 -10.37 18.02
C LEU A 430 10.95 -8.99 18.67
N VAL A 431 9.85 -8.41 19.18
CA VAL A 431 9.82 -7.08 19.79
C VAL A 431 9.24 -7.17 21.19
N LYS A 432 9.91 -6.59 22.18
CA LYS A 432 9.47 -6.63 23.57
C LYS A 432 8.58 -5.44 23.91
N LYS A 433 7.77 -5.61 24.95
CA LYS A 433 6.93 -4.56 25.54
C LYS A 433 7.71 -3.28 25.79
N GLU A 434 8.91 -3.36 26.37
CA GLU A 434 9.70 -2.19 26.74
C GLU A 434 10.09 -1.35 25.52
N ASP A 435 10.37 -1.99 24.38
CA ASP A 435 10.72 -1.31 23.14
C ASP A 435 9.51 -0.57 22.53
N ILE A 436 8.34 -1.20 22.61
CA ILE A 436 7.07 -0.62 22.14
C ILE A 436 6.69 0.57 23.03
N GLU A 437 6.75 0.40 24.35
CA GLU A 437 6.46 1.45 25.33
C GLU A 437 7.40 2.65 25.15
N ARG A 438 8.71 2.40 25.00
CA ARG A 438 9.70 3.44 24.70
C ARG A 438 9.33 4.20 23.43
N ALA A 439 9.03 3.49 22.34
CA ALA A 439 8.72 4.13 21.06
C ALA A 439 7.46 5.00 21.15
N ILE A 440 6.43 4.53 21.88
CA ILE A 440 5.22 5.31 22.15
C ILE A 440 5.55 6.58 22.94
N CYS A 441 6.31 6.48 24.03
CA CYS A 441 6.71 7.63 24.82
C CYS A 441 7.45 8.66 23.95
N MET A 442 8.46 8.23 23.16
CA MET A 442 9.21 9.14 22.29
C MET A 442 8.34 9.86 21.24
N VAL A 443 7.18 9.30 20.86
CA VAL A 443 6.24 9.93 19.92
C VAL A 443 5.16 10.78 20.60
N MET A 444 4.83 10.48 21.85
CA MET A 444 3.65 11.01 22.57
C MET A 444 3.98 11.83 23.83
N GLU A 445 5.25 11.99 24.19
CA GLU A 445 5.68 12.72 25.39
C GLU A 445 5.43 14.23 25.23
N GLU A 446 4.73 14.83 26.18
CA GLU A 446 4.43 16.26 26.19
C GLU A 446 5.58 17.02 26.86
N GLY A 447 6.01 18.16 26.28
CA GLY A 447 7.13 18.93 26.80
C GLY A 447 8.52 18.37 26.48
N ASP A 448 8.60 17.23 25.78
CA ASP A 448 9.85 16.74 25.19
C ASP A 448 10.06 17.38 23.80
N GLU A 449 11.15 18.14 23.65
CA GLU A 449 11.46 18.91 22.43
C GLU A 449 11.54 18.00 21.19
N GLU A 450 12.08 16.81 21.35
CA GLU A 450 12.26 15.84 20.28
C GLU A 450 10.92 15.27 19.80
N SER A 451 10.04 14.94 20.74
CA SER A 451 8.69 14.46 20.49
C SER A 451 7.82 15.52 19.82
N GLU A 452 7.88 16.77 20.31
CA GLU A 452 7.17 17.92 19.75
C GLU A 452 7.64 18.24 18.32
N GLU A 453 8.95 18.17 18.07
CA GLU A 453 9.52 18.38 16.75
C GLU A 453 9.05 17.32 15.73
N ARG A 454 8.95 16.05 16.14
CA ARG A 454 8.40 14.97 15.28
C ARG A 454 6.94 15.24 14.93
N ARG A 455 6.12 15.63 15.91
CA ARG A 455 4.71 15.99 15.71
C ARG A 455 4.56 17.20 14.78
N ARG A 456 5.39 18.24 14.97
CA ARG A 456 5.40 19.43 14.11
C ARG A 456 5.73 19.06 12.66
N LYS A 457 6.79 18.30 12.42
CA LYS A 457 7.18 17.83 11.08
C LYS A 457 6.11 16.97 10.43
N ALA A 458 5.51 16.03 11.17
CA ALA A 458 4.42 15.20 10.66
C ALA A 458 3.25 16.09 10.17
N LYS A 459 2.84 17.07 10.98
CA LYS A 459 1.79 18.03 10.60
C LYS A 459 2.12 18.82 9.33
N GLU A 460 3.35 19.32 9.21
CA GLU A 460 3.81 20.05 8.02
C GLU A 460 3.75 19.18 6.75
N LEU A 461 4.20 17.93 6.84
CA LEU A 461 4.10 16.98 5.73
C LEU A 461 2.64 16.66 5.39
N GLY A 462 1.76 16.56 6.39
CA GLY A 462 0.32 16.38 6.16
C GLY A 462 -0.33 17.57 5.45
N GLU A 463 0.10 18.80 5.73
CA GLU A 463 -0.34 19.99 5.00
C GLU A 463 0.20 20.02 3.57
N MET A 464 1.46 19.60 3.36
CA MET A 464 2.06 19.48 2.02
C MET A 464 1.36 18.41 1.18
N ALA A 465 1.04 17.26 1.78
CA ALA A 465 0.27 16.19 1.15
C ALA A 465 -1.08 16.69 0.60
N LYS A 466 -1.82 17.48 1.40
CA LYS A 466 -3.09 18.08 0.98
C LYS A 466 -2.90 19.06 -0.17
N LYS A 467 -1.89 19.95 -0.09
CA LYS A 467 -1.56 20.89 -1.17
C LYS A 467 -1.14 20.20 -2.47
N ALA A 468 -0.46 19.07 -2.40
CA ALA A 468 0.00 18.33 -3.58
C ALA A 468 -1.16 17.79 -4.44
N VAL A 469 -2.27 17.37 -3.80
CA VAL A 469 -3.44 16.81 -4.49
C VAL A 469 -4.51 17.86 -4.85
N GLU A 470 -4.44 19.05 -4.26
CA GLU A 470 -5.31 20.18 -4.60
C GLU A 470 -5.09 20.69 -6.03
N ASN A 471 -6.04 21.47 -6.55
CA ASN A 471 -5.96 22.04 -7.89
C ASN A 471 -4.67 22.87 -8.06
N GLY A 472 -3.79 22.41 -8.95
CA GLY A 472 -2.50 23.06 -9.20
C GLY A 472 -1.35 22.58 -8.32
N GLY A 473 -1.58 21.63 -7.41
CA GLY A 473 -0.53 20.91 -6.69
C GLY A 473 0.29 19.98 -7.60
N SER A 474 1.44 19.51 -7.10
CA SER A 474 2.39 18.65 -7.84
C SER A 474 1.73 17.37 -8.36
N SER A 475 1.10 16.60 -7.47
CA SER A 475 0.43 15.35 -7.81
C SER A 475 -0.78 15.56 -8.72
N HIS A 476 -1.58 16.61 -8.47
CA HIS A 476 -2.68 16.99 -9.35
C HIS A 476 -2.19 17.23 -10.79
N ARG A 477 -1.08 17.97 -10.96
CA ARG A 477 -0.48 18.23 -12.28
C ARG A 477 0.10 16.97 -12.92
N ASN A 478 0.77 16.13 -12.14
CA ASN A 478 1.38 14.89 -12.65
C ASN A 478 0.34 13.93 -13.25
N ILE A 479 -0.88 13.89 -12.74
CA ILE A 479 -1.97 13.13 -13.36
C ILE A 479 -2.31 13.69 -14.75
N SER A 480 -2.40 15.01 -14.91
CA SER A 480 -2.63 15.64 -16.21
C SER A 480 -1.48 15.37 -17.18
N LEU A 481 -0.23 15.50 -16.71
CA LEU A 481 0.97 15.23 -17.52
C LEU A 481 1.04 13.77 -18.00
N LEU A 482 0.67 12.81 -17.13
CA LEU A 482 0.56 11.41 -17.50
C LEU A 482 -0.46 11.24 -18.64
N ILE A 483 -1.67 11.78 -18.49
CA ILE A 483 -2.72 11.65 -19.50
C ILE A 483 -2.29 12.29 -20.83
N GLU A 484 -1.68 13.48 -20.78
CA GLU A 484 -1.21 14.19 -21.96
C GLU A 484 -0.13 13.41 -22.71
N ASP A 485 0.87 12.87 -22.00
CA ASP A 485 1.97 12.10 -22.58
C ASP A 485 1.48 10.81 -23.26
N ILE A 486 0.59 10.06 -22.60
CA ILE A 486 -0.04 8.86 -23.17
C ILE A 486 -0.84 9.20 -24.43
N MET A 487 -1.59 10.30 -24.42
CA MET A 487 -2.38 10.71 -25.58
C MET A 487 -1.51 11.22 -26.74
N GLN A 488 -0.35 11.80 -26.46
CA GLN A 488 0.63 12.14 -27.50
C GLN A 488 1.21 10.87 -28.14
N GLN A 489 1.54 9.85 -27.34
CA GLN A 489 1.98 8.54 -27.85
C GLN A 489 0.92 7.89 -28.75
N ALA A 490 -0.35 7.88 -28.32
CA ALA A 490 -1.44 7.29 -29.10
C ALA A 490 -1.61 7.97 -30.48
N LYS A 491 -1.44 9.30 -30.55
CA LYS A 491 -1.47 10.04 -31.82
C LYS A 491 -0.29 9.72 -32.74
N ALA A 492 0.91 9.61 -32.18
CA ALA A 492 2.11 9.29 -32.93
C ALA A 492 1.99 7.90 -33.57
N SER A 493 1.51 6.91 -32.82
CA SER A 493 1.28 5.54 -33.33
C SER A 493 0.25 5.48 -34.45
N ASN A 494 -0.82 6.28 -34.37
CA ASN A 494 -1.84 6.34 -35.44
C ASN A 494 -1.33 7.03 -36.71
N SER A 495 -0.39 7.96 -36.60
CA SER A 495 0.18 8.67 -37.75
C SER A 495 1.18 7.81 -38.55
N THR A 496 1.76 6.79 -37.93
CA THR A 496 2.71 5.85 -38.57
C THR A 496 2.01 4.63 -39.20
N ARG A 497 0.72 4.40 -38.88
CA ARG A 497 -0.10 3.30 -39.45
C ARG A 497 -0.92 3.72 -40.67
N LEU A 498 -0.95 5.01 -41.00
CA LEU A 498 -1.50 5.58 -42.24
C LEU A 498 -0.36 5.78 -43.24
#